data_AF-A0A060WXR7-F1
#
_entry.id   AF-A0A060WXR7-F1
#
_cell.length_a   1.000
_cell.length_b   1.000
_cell.length_c   1.000
_cell.angle_alpha   90.00
_cell.angle_beta   90.00
_cell.angle_gamma   90.00
#
_symmetry.space_group_name_H-M   'P 1'
#
loop_
_entity.id
_entity.type
_entity.pdbx_description
1 polymer ?
#
loop_
_entity_poly.entity_id
_entity_poly.type
_entity_poly.pdbx_seq_one_letter_code
_entity_poly.pdbx_strand_id
1 'polypeptide(L)'
;MAKTKELSKDTRNKIVDLHQAGKTESAIGKQLGFKKSTVGAIIRKWKTYKTTDNLPRSGAPRKISPRGVKMITRTVSKNPRTTRRELKSVLPSNSPKTSLL
;
A
#
# COMPACT_ATOMS: atom_id res chain seq x y z
N MET A 1 16.46 -4.10 -8.30
CA MET A 1 16.53 -2.74 -7.71
C MET A 1 16.76 -2.89 -6.22
N ALA A 2 17.84 -2.31 -5.69
CA ALA A 2 18.10 -2.32 -4.25
C ALA A 2 17.05 -1.47 -3.51
N LYS A 3 16.64 -1.91 -2.31
CA LYS A 3 15.77 -1.09 -1.46
C LYS A 3 16.55 0.13 -1.00
N THR A 4 16.16 1.32 -1.45
CA THR A 4 16.70 2.57 -0.90
C THR A 4 16.19 2.73 0.54
N LYS A 5 17.10 3.05 1.46
CA LYS A 5 16.74 3.34 2.86
C LYS A 5 15.75 4.51 2.91
N GLU A 6 14.64 4.29 3.60
CA GLU A 6 13.63 5.33 3.78
C GLU A 6 14.12 6.39 4.78
N LEU A 7 13.70 7.64 4.60
CA LEU A 7 13.98 8.72 5.55
C LEU A 7 13.33 8.44 6.91
N SER A 8 13.99 8.84 8.00
CA SER A 8 13.40 8.76 9.35
C SER A 8 12.15 9.62 9.46
N LYS A 9 11.26 9.26 10.39
CA LYS A 9 10.02 10.02 10.66
C LYS A 9 10.33 11.45 11.10
N ASP A 10 11.33 11.63 11.95
CA ASP A 10 11.73 12.95 12.46
C ASP A 10 12.20 13.88 11.34
N THR A 11 12.94 13.34 10.38
CA THR A 11 13.38 14.11 9.21
C THR A 11 12.19 14.56 8.35
N ARG A 12 11.20 13.69 8.18
CA ARG A 12 9.97 14.01 7.43
C ARG A 12 9.15 15.07 8.16
N ASN A 13 9.04 15.00 9.49
CA ASN A 13 8.37 16.00 10.31
C ASN A 13 9.04 17.37 10.18
N LYS A 14 10.37 17.44 10.34
CA LYS A 14 11.15 18.68 10.18
C LYS A 14 10.92 19.34 8.81
N ILE A 15 10.82 18.55 7.75
CA ILE A 15 10.51 19.07 6.40
C ILE A 15 9.13 19.74 6.36
N VAL A 16 8.12 19.13 6.99
CA VAL A 16 6.76 19.68 7.06
C VAL A 16 6.73 20.95 7.91
N ASP A 17 7.40 20.96 9.06
CA ASP A 17 7.45 22.12 9.96
C ASP A 17 8.07 23.34 9.25
N LEU A 18 9.19 23.14 8.55
CA LEU A 18 9.84 24.21 7.78
C LEU A 18 8.99 24.68 6.60
N HIS A 19 8.22 23.79 5.97
CA HIS A 19 7.28 24.18 4.91
C HIS A 19 6.12 25.02 5.47
N GLN A 20 5.59 24.63 6.64
CA GLN A 20 4.53 25.36 7.32
C GLN A 20 5.00 26.75 7.78
N ALA A 21 6.29 26.89 8.12
CA ALA A 21 6.96 28.17 8.37
C ALA A 21 7.21 29.02 7.11
N GLY A 22 6.70 28.60 5.94
CA GLY A 22 6.76 29.37 4.69
C GLY A 22 8.06 29.23 3.90
N LYS A 23 8.98 28.33 4.29
CA LYS A 23 10.22 28.12 3.52
C LYS A 23 9.94 27.44 2.19
N THR A 24 10.70 27.84 1.17
CA THR A 24 10.65 27.20 -0.15
C THR A 24 11.26 25.80 -0.12
N GLU A 25 10.77 24.90 -0.98
CA GLU A 25 11.26 23.52 -1.04
C GLU A 25 12.77 23.43 -1.30
N SER A 26 13.30 24.35 -2.11
CA SER A 26 14.73 24.44 -2.42
C SER A 26 15.56 24.84 -1.19
N ALA A 27 15.07 25.81 -0.40
CA ALA A 27 15.74 26.24 0.82
C ALA A 27 15.76 25.12 1.88
N ILE A 28 14.64 24.39 2.03
CA ILE A 28 14.54 23.24 2.93
C ILE A 28 15.51 22.13 2.50
N GLY A 29 15.57 21.82 1.21
CA GLY A 29 16.48 20.84 0.65
C GLY A 29 17.94 21.19 0.92
N LYS A 30 18.34 22.44 0.68
CA LYS A 30 19.70 22.94 1.00
C LYS A 30 20.01 22.86 2.50
N GLN A 31 19.07 23.27 3.36
CA GLN A 31 19.26 23.27 4.81
C GLN A 31 19.44 21.85 5.38
N LEU A 32 18.71 20.87 4.85
CA LEU A 32 18.69 19.49 5.36
C LEU A 32 19.56 18.52 4.55
N GLY A 33 20.21 18.98 3.48
CA GLY A 33 21.03 18.13 2.60
C GLY A 33 20.22 17.18 1.70
N PHE A 34 18.95 17.48 1.43
CA PHE A 34 18.09 16.66 0.57
C PHE A 34 17.85 17.29 -0.79
N LYS A 35 17.61 16.44 -1.80
CA LYS A 35 17.21 16.89 -3.14
C LYS A 35 15.83 17.55 -3.05
N LYS A 36 15.61 18.62 -3.83
CA LYS A 36 14.32 19.31 -3.94
C LYS A 36 13.16 18.35 -4.25
N SER A 37 13.39 17.35 -5.11
CA SER A 37 12.39 16.34 -5.46
C SER A 37 11.92 15.51 -4.27
N THR A 38 12.82 15.18 -3.34
CA THR A 38 12.50 14.44 -2.12
C THR A 38 11.63 15.29 -1.19
N VAL A 39 12.00 16.57 -1.00
CA VAL A 39 11.23 17.52 -0.20
C VAL A 39 9.83 17.72 -0.78
N GLY A 40 9.73 17.97 -2.09
CA GLY A 40 8.45 18.14 -2.79
C GLY A 40 7.56 16.89 -2.73
N ALA A 41 8.14 15.69 -2.82
CA ALA A 41 7.39 14.45 -2.68
C ALA A 41 6.77 14.29 -1.28
N ILE A 42 7.51 14.65 -0.23
CA ILE A 42 7.02 14.62 1.16
C ILE A 42 5.90 15.64 1.35
N ILE A 43 6.09 16.89 0.89
CA ILE A 43 5.10 17.96 1.01
C ILE A 43 3.82 17.60 0.26
N ARG A 44 3.92 17.10 -0.98
CA ARG A 44 2.74 16.67 -1.76
C ARG A 44 1.98 15.56 -1.03
N LYS A 45 2.69 14.56 -0.51
CA LYS A 45 2.08 13.47 0.26
C LYS A 45 1.38 14.00 1.51
N TRP A 46 2.01 14.91 2.25
CA TRP A 46 1.41 15.53 3.43
C TRP A 46 0.18 16.38 3.06
N LYS A 47 0.19 17.11 1.95
CA LYS A 47 -0.99 17.86 1.48
C LYS A 47 -2.18 16.94 1.21
N THR A 48 -1.95 15.77 0.60
CA THR A 48 -2.99 14.80 0.26
C THR A 48 -3.49 14.01 1.47
N TYR A 49 -2.59 13.45 2.27
CA TYR A 49 -2.94 12.46 3.31
C TYR A 49 -2.84 13.00 4.74
N LYS A 50 -2.33 14.22 4.93
CA LYS A 50 -2.10 14.87 6.24
C LYS A 50 -1.24 14.03 7.19
N THR A 51 -0.40 13.15 6.64
CA THR A 51 0.49 12.29 7.39
C THR A 51 1.92 12.36 6.85
N THR A 52 2.88 12.31 7.78
CA THR A 52 4.29 12.12 7.48
C THR A 52 4.69 10.65 7.55
N ASP A 53 3.83 9.77 8.07
CA ASP A 53 4.10 8.34 8.20
C ASP A 53 4.15 7.63 6.85
N ASN A 54 4.90 6.52 6.79
CA ASN A 54 4.96 5.73 5.58
C ASN A 54 3.68 4.92 5.43
N LEU A 55 3.04 5.07 4.26
CA LEU A 55 1.83 4.33 3.96
C LEU A 55 2.21 2.89 3.64
N PRO A 56 1.39 1.91 4.03
CA PRO A 56 1.57 0.55 3.55
C PRO A 56 1.54 0.56 2.02
N ARG A 57 2.39 -0.24 1.42
CA ARG A 57 2.34 -0.43 -0.04
C ARG A 57 1.00 -1.11 -0.38
N SER A 58 0.39 -0.70 -1.48
CA SER A 58 -0.86 -1.32 -1.96
C SER A 58 -0.73 -2.83 -2.20
N GLY A 59 0.50 -3.31 -2.40
CA GLY A 59 0.78 -4.72 -2.68
C GLY A 59 0.21 -5.14 -4.03
N ALA A 60 0.32 -6.43 -4.33
CA ALA A 60 -0.36 -7.00 -5.49
C ALA A 60 -1.83 -7.26 -5.15
N PRO A 61 -2.77 -7.01 -6.09
CA PRO A 61 -4.17 -7.32 -5.88
C PRO A 61 -4.36 -8.83 -5.65
N ARG A 62 -5.28 -9.17 -4.74
CA ARG A 62 -5.62 -10.56 -4.42
C ARG A 62 -6.28 -11.24 -5.62
N LYS A 63 -5.92 -12.50 -5.88
CA LYS A 63 -6.51 -13.30 -6.97
C LYS A 63 -7.96 -13.69 -6.69
N ILE A 64 -8.30 -13.92 -5.42
CA ILE A 64 -9.66 -14.29 -4.99
C ILE A 64 -10.26 -13.11 -4.24
N SER A 65 -11.48 -12.72 -4.61
CA SER A 65 -12.22 -11.67 -3.91
C SER A 65 -12.59 -12.10 -2.48
N PRO A 66 -12.80 -11.15 -1.54
CA PRO A 66 -13.27 -11.49 -0.19
C PRO A 66 -14.55 -12.34 -0.20
N ARG A 67 -15.45 -12.12 -1.17
CA ARG A 67 -16.65 -12.94 -1.37
C ARG A 67 -16.31 -14.37 -1.78
N GLY A 68 -15.38 -14.54 -2.73
CA GLY A 68 -14.91 -15.86 -3.15
C GLY A 68 -14.32 -16.65 -1.98
N VAL A 69 -13.49 -16.00 -1.15
CA VAL A 69 -12.93 -16.62 0.07
C VAL A 69 -14.05 -17.08 1.01
N LYS A 70 -15.02 -16.22 1.31
CA LYS A 70 -16.16 -16.57 2.18
C LYS A 70 -16.96 -17.77 1.65
N MET A 71 -17.15 -17.87 0.34
CA MET A 71 -17.87 -19.01 -0.25
C MET A 71 -17.08 -20.31 -0.13
N ILE A 72 -15.77 -20.27 -0.38
CA ILE A 72 -14.90 -21.45 -0.19
C ILE A 72 -14.98 -21.92 1.27
N THR A 73 -14.79 -21.02 2.23
CA THR A 73 -14.84 -21.35 3.66
C THR A 73 -16.17 -21.98 4.03
N ARG A 74 -17.30 -21.40 3.58
CA ARG A 74 -18.64 -21.94 3.85
C ARG A 74 -18.84 -23.35 3.27
N THR A 75 -18.39 -23.59 2.04
CA THR A 75 -18.56 -24.89 1.38
C THR A 75 -17.72 -25.97 2.07
N VAL A 76 -16.46 -25.67 2.41
CA VAL A 76 -15.57 -26.61 3.12
C VAL A 76 -16.10 -26.89 4.53
N SER A 77 -16.59 -25.88 5.26
CA SER A 77 -17.19 -26.09 6.57
C SER A 77 -18.45 -26.94 6.53
N LYS A 78 -19.28 -26.81 5.48
CA LYS A 78 -20.51 -27.61 5.31
C LYS A 78 -20.22 -29.05 4.90
N ASN A 79 -19.24 -29.25 4.03
CA ASN A 79 -18.78 -30.57 3.62
C ASN A 79 -17.24 -30.58 3.54
N PRO A 80 -16.55 -31.07 4.58
CA PRO A 80 -15.10 -31.09 4.61
C PRO A 80 -14.45 -31.92 3.50
N ARG A 81 -15.21 -32.84 2.86
CA ARG A 81 -14.74 -33.68 1.75
C ARG A 81 -14.89 -33.03 0.37
N THR A 82 -15.33 -31.77 0.31
CA THR A 82 -15.51 -31.06 -0.97
C THR A 82 -14.16 -30.92 -1.70
N THR A 83 -14.13 -31.29 -2.97
CA THR A 83 -12.91 -31.27 -3.80
C THR A 83 -12.63 -29.88 -4.37
N ARG A 84 -11.38 -29.65 -4.79
CA ARG A 84 -10.96 -28.39 -5.44
C ARG A 84 -11.78 -28.05 -6.69
N ARG A 85 -12.16 -29.06 -7.48
CA ARG A 85 -12.94 -28.86 -8.71
C ARG A 85 -14.33 -28.32 -8.39
N GLU A 86 -14.96 -28.86 -7.35
CA GLU A 86 -16.26 -28.41 -6.84
C GLU A 86 -16.16 -27.02 -6.20
N LEU A 87 -15.06 -26.70 -5.51
CA LEU A 87 -14.83 -25.35 -4.99
C LEU A 87 -14.65 -24.31 -6.12
N LYS A 88 -14.13 -24.70 -7.27
CA LYS A 88 -13.99 -23.83 -8.44
C LYS A 88 -15.33 -23.50 -9.08
N SER A 89 -16.27 -24.44 -9.13
CA SER A 89 -17.59 -24.23 -9.75
C SER A 89 -18.47 -23.25 -8.96
N VAL A 90 -18.27 -23.16 -7.64
CA VAL A 90 -19.04 -22.24 -6.78
C VAL A 90 -18.52 -20.80 -6.77
N LEU A 91 -17.35 -20.51 -7.35
CA LEU A 91 -16.78 -19.16 -7.40
C LEU A 91 -17.41 -18.30 -8.52
N PRO A 92 -17.56 -16.97 -8.33
CA PRO A 92 -18.11 -16.10 -9.36
C PRO A 92 -17.12 -15.92 -10.52
N SER A 93 -17.64 -15.83 -11.75
CA SER A 93 -16.87 -15.81 -13.03
C SER A 93 -15.76 -14.74 -13.11
N ASN A 94 -15.81 -13.71 -12.27
CA ASN A 94 -14.87 -12.58 -12.24
C ASN A 94 -13.52 -12.87 -11.54
N SER A 95 -13.19 -14.14 -11.26
CA SER A 95 -11.93 -14.54 -10.61
C SER A 95 -11.04 -15.30 -11.61
N PRO A 96 -9.72 -15.06 -11.68
CA PRO A 96 -8.82 -15.80 -12.55
C PRO A 96 -8.91 -17.31 -12.27
N LYS A 97 -9.46 -18.04 -13.23
CA LYS A 97 -9.91 -19.44 -13.11
C LYS A 97 -8.76 -20.44 -12.93
N THR A 98 -7.51 -20.00 -12.96
CA THR A 98 -6.32 -20.85 -13.12
C THR A 98 -5.49 -21.08 -11.85
N SER A 99 -5.85 -20.51 -10.68
CA SER A 99 -4.96 -20.53 -9.50
C SER A 99 -5.64 -20.86 -8.16
N LEU A 100 -6.48 -21.91 -8.13
CA LEU A 100 -6.85 -22.53 -6.85
C LEU A 100 -5.76 -23.54 -6.49
N LEU A 101 -4.86 -23.16 -5.56
CA LEU A 101 -3.74 -23.94 -5.00
C LEU A 101 -2.91 -24.71 -6.03
#